data_AF-A0A4Q6B7F6-F1
#
_entry.id   AF-A0A4Q6B7F6-F1
#
_cell.length_a   1.000
_cell.length_b   1.000
_cell.length_c   1.000
_cell.angle_alpha   90.00
_cell.angle_beta   90.00
_cell.angle_gamma   90.00
#
_symmetry.space_group_name_H-M   'P 1'
#
loop_
_entity.id
_entity.type
_entity.pdbx_description
1 polymer ?
#
loop_
_entity_poly.entity_id
_entity_poly.type
_entity_poly.pdbx_seq_one_letter_code
_entity_poly.pdbx_strand_id
1 'polypeptide(L)'
;VCSIPKDVGSRSDFVALSFDEAHGRVPKPVETQVTLRALERPVFAYGYQMVDNRSGNGDGRVQKGENFTMYLTVKNIGKGRSYETQVNLKNLSGDGVLLHEGRFDVSNLAPGESRKLAFTFDVQPKIESNEAKFEISVSDRDLRETVGEKIRLPISLPAAFTPASGTVKSKGGDVFLLESPDATGRVFGKLTGSAEVMAKVAEFTKVKLDASRFAFVRTADVADGGAASSAGLFDDVMGHMPPNFEIAPPEVATRATSVTVRGSVSDGNRILDGYVFVGSRKIFYQSNRNGADPKKMAFQTDVPLRPGINVITVVARESADTTGRRTFVVRRDGPNGEYLATPKNDDELSENAGAGDD
;
A
#
# COMPACT_ATOMS: atom_id res chain seq x y z
N VAL A 1 25.67 14.94 17.78
CA VAL A 1 25.61 14.71 16.32
C VAL A 1 24.25 15.15 15.84
N CYS A 2 24.15 16.06 14.87
CA CYS A 2 22.88 16.48 14.28
C CYS A 2 22.56 15.53 13.11
N SER A 3 21.48 14.76 13.21
CA SER A 3 21.05 13.82 12.17
C SER A 3 19.78 14.33 11.49
N ILE A 4 19.73 14.24 10.16
CA ILE A 4 18.52 14.55 9.39
C ILE A 4 17.58 13.33 9.48
N PRO A 5 16.30 13.50 9.85
CA PRO A 5 15.33 12.40 9.86
C PRO A 5 15.17 11.76 8.47
N LYS A 6 14.98 10.43 8.44
CA LYS A 6 14.91 9.66 7.18
C LYS A 6 13.68 10.00 6.34
N ASP A 7 12.61 10.44 6.98
CA ASP A 7 11.34 10.83 6.35
C ASP A 7 11.35 12.24 5.73
N VAL A 8 12.45 12.99 5.83
CA VAL A 8 12.57 14.30 5.19
C VAL A 8 12.47 14.17 3.66
N GLY A 9 11.55 14.93 3.07
CA GLY A 9 11.41 15.07 1.62
C GLY A 9 12.55 15.89 1.01
N SER A 10 12.78 15.72 -0.29
CA SER A 10 13.75 16.57 -1.02
C SER A 10 13.30 18.03 -0.90
N ARG A 11 14.20 18.91 -0.47
CA ARG A 11 13.89 20.31 -0.18
C ARG A 11 15.13 21.18 -0.27
N SER A 12 14.91 22.48 -0.36
CA SER A 12 15.96 23.48 -0.33
C SER A 12 15.80 24.37 0.88
N ASP A 13 16.86 24.58 1.65
CA ASP A 13 16.86 25.36 2.89
C ASP A 13 17.98 26.39 2.88
N PHE A 14 17.75 27.54 3.51
CA PHE A 14 18.81 28.52 3.76
C PHE A 14 19.48 28.21 5.09
N VAL A 15 20.80 28.26 5.10
CA VAL A 15 21.63 28.16 6.30
C VAL A 15 22.51 29.40 6.40
N ALA A 16 22.65 29.93 7.61
CA ALA A 16 23.59 30.98 7.93
C ALA A 16 24.88 30.35 8.48
N LEU A 17 25.99 30.61 7.82
CA LEU A 17 27.32 30.22 8.27
C LEU A 17 27.92 31.39 9.04
N SER A 18 27.97 31.26 10.36
CA SER A 18 28.66 32.20 11.24
C SER A 18 30.06 31.67 11.57
N PHE A 19 31.00 32.59 11.73
CA PHE A 19 32.39 32.29 12.07
C PHE A 19 32.69 32.84 13.45
N ASP A 20 33.49 32.12 14.23
CA ASP A 20 34.05 32.62 15.48
C ASP A 20 35.57 32.66 15.34
N GLU A 21 36.18 33.76 15.76
CA GLU A 21 37.63 34.00 15.65
C GLU A 21 38.15 34.68 16.91
N ALA A 22 39.32 34.24 17.39
CA ALA A 22 39.84 34.60 18.70
C ALA A 22 40.28 36.08 18.86
N HIS A 23 40.57 36.77 17.76
CA HIS A 23 41.08 38.13 17.72
C HIS A 23 40.04 39.15 17.23
N GLY A 24 38.75 38.77 17.23
CA GLY A 24 37.64 39.66 16.92
C GLY A 24 37.54 40.09 15.45
N ARG A 25 38.26 39.43 14.53
CA ARG A 25 38.18 39.67 13.07
C ARG A 25 37.20 38.71 12.42
N VAL A 26 36.00 38.63 12.98
CA VAL A 26 34.95 37.71 12.54
C VAL A 26 34.43 38.11 11.16
N PRO A 27 34.52 37.24 10.14
CA PRO A 27 33.86 37.47 8.86
C PRO A 27 32.35 37.67 9.00
N LYS A 28 31.74 38.43 8.09
CA LYS A 28 30.28 38.54 8.03
C LYS A 28 29.66 37.15 7.81
N PRO A 29 28.54 36.82 8.48
CA PRO A 29 27.83 35.59 8.20
C PRO A 29 27.48 35.47 6.72
N VAL A 30 27.62 34.25 6.19
CA VAL A 30 27.25 33.94 4.81
C VAL A 30 25.94 33.16 4.82
N GLU A 31 24.92 33.69 4.16
CA GLU A 31 23.71 32.94 3.86
C GLU A 31 23.91 32.14 2.59
N THR A 32 23.61 30.84 2.65
CA THR A 32 23.70 29.96 1.49
C THR A 32 22.55 28.96 1.49
N GLN A 33 22.22 28.44 0.32
CA GLN A 33 21.16 27.48 0.13
C GLN A 33 21.75 26.07 0.07
N VAL A 34 21.18 25.16 0.85
CA VAL A 34 21.54 23.74 0.87
C VAL A 34 20.35 22.93 0.37
N THR A 35 20.61 22.02 -0.56
CA THR A 35 19.61 21.09 -1.06
C THR A 35 19.73 19.73 -0.37
N LEU A 36 18.64 19.31 0.25
CA LEU A 36 18.47 17.97 0.79
C LEU A 36 17.83 17.07 -0.27
N ARG A 37 18.40 15.89 -0.47
CA ARG A 37 17.82 14.84 -1.31
C ARG A 37 17.17 13.79 -0.42
N ALA A 38 15.89 13.54 -0.63
CA ALA A 38 15.18 12.45 0.05
C ALA A 38 15.78 11.09 -0.28
N LEU A 39 15.65 10.17 0.66
CA LEU A 39 15.86 8.76 0.41
C LEU A 39 14.79 8.24 -0.56
N GLU A 40 15.18 7.30 -1.40
CA GLU A 40 14.21 6.45 -2.10
C GLU A 40 13.35 5.72 -1.06
N ARG A 41 12.05 5.55 -1.36
CA ARG A 41 11.05 5.06 -0.40
C ARG A 41 10.57 3.64 -0.75
N PRO A 42 10.27 2.80 0.24
CA PRO A 42 9.57 1.55 0.02
C PRO A 42 8.12 1.84 -0.38
N VAL A 43 7.53 0.90 -1.09
CA VAL A 43 6.09 0.84 -1.35
C VAL A 43 5.70 -0.60 -1.08
N PHE A 44 4.76 -0.83 -0.19
CA PHE A 44 4.40 -2.19 0.19
C PHE A 44 3.20 -2.67 -0.61
N ALA A 45 3.35 -3.85 -1.21
CA ALA A 45 2.25 -4.63 -1.74
C ALA A 45 2.11 -5.91 -0.91
N TYR A 46 0.92 -6.46 -0.81
CA TYR A 46 0.70 -7.72 -0.13
C TYR A 46 -0.42 -8.54 -0.76
N GLY A 47 -0.37 -9.85 -0.47
CA GLY A 47 -1.43 -10.81 -0.77
C GLY A 47 -1.56 -11.76 0.41
N TYR A 48 -2.76 -12.26 0.66
CA TYR A 48 -3.01 -13.18 1.77
C TYR A 48 -3.97 -14.30 1.39
N GLN A 49 -3.90 -15.38 2.17
CA GLN A 49 -4.81 -16.52 2.11
C GLN A 49 -5.28 -16.85 3.53
N MET A 50 -6.59 -17.08 3.70
CA MET A 50 -7.15 -17.67 4.92
C MET A 50 -7.26 -19.18 4.76
N VAL A 51 -6.79 -19.94 5.76
CA VAL A 51 -6.83 -21.41 5.75
C VAL A 51 -7.28 -21.92 7.11
N ASP A 52 -8.33 -22.73 7.15
CA ASP A 52 -8.88 -23.42 8.33
C ASP A 52 -8.14 -24.74 8.61
N ASN A 53 -6.81 -24.71 8.53
CA ASN A 53 -5.95 -25.85 8.77
C ASN A 53 -5.75 -26.20 10.26
N ARG A 54 -6.37 -25.44 11.17
CA ARG A 54 -6.30 -25.62 12.62
C ARG A 54 -7.70 -25.97 13.12
N SER A 55 -7.98 -27.25 13.32
CA SER A 55 -9.30 -27.70 13.81
C SER A 55 -10.50 -27.19 12.98
N GLY A 56 -10.33 -27.05 11.66
CA GLY A 56 -11.38 -26.67 10.71
C GLY A 56 -11.70 -27.79 9.69
N ASN A 57 -12.66 -27.54 8.81
CA ASN A 57 -13.19 -28.54 7.89
C ASN A 57 -12.43 -28.60 6.53
N GLY A 58 -11.56 -27.62 6.27
CA GLY A 58 -10.77 -27.46 5.06
C GLY A 58 -11.51 -26.81 3.88
N ASP A 59 -12.54 -26.00 4.08
CA ASP A 59 -13.28 -25.33 3.00
C ASP A 59 -12.89 -23.88 2.74
N GLY A 60 -12.00 -23.32 3.58
CA GLY A 60 -11.53 -21.95 3.46
C GLY A 60 -12.63 -20.89 3.64
N ARG A 61 -13.86 -21.28 4.00
CA ARG A 61 -14.92 -20.36 4.40
C ARG A 61 -14.80 -20.13 5.90
N VAL A 62 -15.00 -18.91 6.36
CA VAL A 62 -14.92 -18.63 7.80
C VAL A 62 -16.17 -19.14 8.52
N GLN A 63 -16.02 -20.01 9.52
CA GLN A 63 -17.13 -20.51 10.33
C GLN A 63 -16.90 -20.35 11.83
N LYS A 64 -18.01 -20.46 12.59
CA LYS A 64 -17.99 -20.37 14.04
C LYS A 64 -17.29 -21.58 14.65
N GLY A 65 -16.39 -21.34 15.59
CA GLY A 65 -15.68 -22.39 16.34
C GLY A 65 -14.45 -22.95 15.63
N GLU A 66 -14.14 -22.49 14.41
CA GLU A 66 -12.96 -22.92 13.67
C GLU A 66 -11.75 -22.04 13.94
N ASN A 67 -10.56 -22.60 13.77
CA ASN A 67 -9.31 -21.87 13.89
C ASN A 67 -8.61 -21.76 12.54
N PHE A 68 -8.03 -20.59 12.31
CA PHE A 68 -7.48 -20.21 11.02
C PHE A 68 -6.01 -19.85 11.12
N THR A 69 -5.34 -19.99 9.99
CA THR A 69 -4.05 -19.39 9.68
C THR A 69 -4.24 -18.44 8.49
N MET A 70 -3.88 -17.17 8.66
CA MET A 70 -3.73 -16.20 7.58
C MET A 70 -2.27 -16.21 7.12
N TYR A 71 -2.02 -16.78 5.95
CA TYR A 71 -0.71 -16.69 5.28
C TYR A 71 -0.65 -15.39 4.52
N LEU A 72 0.28 -14.51 4.88
CA LEU A 72 0.48 -13.20 4.28
C LEU A 72 1.86 -13.14 3.62
N THR A 73 1.92 -12.70 2.38
CA THR A 73 3.17 -12.31 1.73
C THR A 73 3.18 -10.80 1.56
N VAL A 74 4.20 -10.14 2.12
CA VAL A 74 4.45 -8.70 1.94
C VAL A 74 5.67 -8.54 1.03
N LYS A 75 5.56 -7.67 0.04
CA LYS A 75 6.63 -7.35 -0.91
C LYS A 75 6.89 -5.84 -0.92
N ASN A 76 8.15 -5.46 -0.90
CA ASN A 76 8.53 -4.08 -1.21
C ASN A 76 8.61 -3.90 -2.73
N ILE A 77 7.66 -3.17 -3.31
CA ILE A 77 7.60 -2.81 -4.73
C ILE A 77 8.13 -1.38 -4.99
N GLY A 78 8.62 -0.70 -3.95
CA GLY A 78 9.23 0.62 -4.05
C GLY A 78 10.69 0.55 -4.49
N LYS A 79 11.29 1.73 -4.70
CA LYS A 79 12.70 1.88 -5.11
C LYS A 79 13.66 1.93 -3.92
N GLY A 80 13.15 2.24 -2.73
CA GLY A 80 13.94 2.32 -1.49
C GLY A 80 13.78 1.09 -0.63
N ARG A 81 14.82 0.79 0.17
CA ARG A 81 14.69 -0.17 1.29
C ARG A 81 13.77 0.39 2.37
N SER A 82 13.17 -0.51 3.14
CA SER A 82 12.54 -0.14 4.40
C SER A 82 13.57 -0.11 5.54
N TYR A 83 13.14 0.34 6.73
CA TYR A 83 13.91 0.38 7.97
C TYR A 83 13.09 -0.26 9.09
N GLU A 84 12.62 0.48 10.09
CA GLU A 84 11.74 -0.05 11.15
C GLU A 84 10.35 -0.33 10.58
N THR A 85 10.13 -1.56 10.12
CA THR A 85 8.90 -1.97 9.41
C THR A 85 8.18 -3.07 10.15
N GLN A 86 6.88 -2.90 10.35
CA GLN A 86 6.01 -3.84 11.04
C GLN A 86 4.78 -4.16 10.21
N VAL A 87 4.36 -5.41 10.27
CA VAL A 87 3.03 -5.86 9.84
C VAL A 87 2.17 -6.04 11.07
N ASN A 88 0.97 -5.47 11.08
CA ASN A 88 0.00 -5.66 12.15
C ASN A 88 -1.31 -6.23 11.60
N LEU A 89 -1.88 -7.17 12.35
CA LEU A 89 -3.26 -7.64 12.21
C LEU A 89 -4.02 -7.24 13.47
N LYS A 90 -5.07 -6.44 13.31
CA LYS A 90 -5.91 -5.98 14.43
C LYS A 90 -7.27 -6.65 14.36
N ASN A 91 -7.70 -7.22 15.46
CA ASN A 91 -9.06 -7.75 15.63
C ASN A 91 -10.07 -6.60 15.77
N LEU A 92 -11.09 -6.57 14.91
CA LEU A 92 -12.20 -5.62 14.93
C LEU A 92 -13.55 -6.28 15.27
N SER A 93 -13.54 -7.56 15.63
CA SER A 93 -14.71 -8.35 16.05
C SER A 93 -14.83 -8.51 17.57
N GLY A 94 -13.96 -7.85 18.34
CA GLY A 94 -13.93 -7.96 19.80
C GLY A 94 -13.82 -9.42 20.24
N ASP A 95 -14.66 -9.79 21.20
CA ASP A 95 -14.73 -11.13 21.77
C ASP A 95 -15.11 -12.27 20.80
N GLY A 96 -15.60 -11.93 19.59
CA GLY A 96 -15.95 -12.92 18.57
C GLY A 96 -14.75 -13.57 17.88
N VAL A 97 -13.56 -13.00 18.02
CA VAL A 97 -12.31 -13.51 17.44
C VAL A 97 -11.21 -13.44 18.50
N LEU A 98 -10.44 -14.51 18.64
CA LEU A 98 -9.23 -14.53 19.46
C LEU A 98 -8.01 -14.51 18.53
N LEU A 99 -7.22 -13.44 18.59
CA LEU A 99 -5.97 -13.31 17.85
C LEU A 99 -4.79 -13.72 18.74
N HIS A 100 -3.97 -14.66 18.29
CA HIS A 100 -2.84 -15.19 19.08
C HIS A 100 -1.61 -14.29 19.01
N GLU A 101 -1.27 -13.83 17.81
CA GLU A 101 -0.18 -12.88 17.57
C GLU A 101 -0.63 -11.86 16.52
N GLY A 102 -0.51 -10.57 16.83
CA GLY A 102 -1.04 -9.49 16.00
C GLY A 102 0.02 -8.60 15.35
N ARG A 103 1.31 -8.88 15.55
CA ARG A 103 2.40 -8.04 15.06
C ARG A 103 3.63 -8.86 14.72
N PHE A 104 4.21 -8.61 13.55
CA PHE A 104 5.50 -9.16 13.14
C PHE A 104 6.44 -8.04 12.68
N ASP A 105 7.72 -8.19 12.99
CA ASP A 105 8.78 -7.36 12.41
C ASP A 105 9.16 -7.87 11.01
N VAL A 106 9.20 -6.95 10.05
CA VAL A 106 9.67 -7.19 8.69
C VAL A 106 10.65 -6.10 8.26
N SER A 107 11.45 -5.63 9.22
CA SER A 107 12.35 -4.51 9.02
C SER A 107 13.38 -4.78 7.92
N ASN A 108 13.83 -3.70 7.27
CA ASN A 108 14.89 -3.70 6.25
C ASN A 108 14.59 -4.49 4.96
N LEU A 109 13.34 -4.52 4.51
CA LEU A 109 12.95 -5.07 3.21
C LEU A 109 13.61 -4.28 2.07
N ALA A 110 14.49 -4.93 1.30
CA ALA A 110 15.07 -4.35 0.10
C ALA A 110 14.02 -4.22 -1.03
N PRO A 111 14.23 -3.34 -2.03
CA PRO A 111 13.41 -3.31 -3.24
C PRO A 111 13.29 -4.70 -3.88
N GLY A 112 12.06 -5.12 -4.16
CA GLY A 112 11.74 -6.43 -4.73
C GLY A 112 11.70 -7.59 -3.73
N GLU A 113 12.20 -7.41 -2.49
CA GLU A 113 12.21 -8.45 -1.46
C GLU A 113 10.81 -8.71 -0.89
N SER A 114 10.55 -9.97 -0.57
CA SER A 114 9.32 -10.41 0.09
C SER A 114 9.58 -11.05 1.45
N ARG A 115 8.61 -10.94 2.35
CA ARG A 115 8.53 -11.68 3.62
C ARG A 115 7.20 -12.40 3.71
N LYS A 116 7.24 -13.65 4.17
CA LYS A 116 6.06 -14.50 4.39
C LYS A 116 5.81 -14.63 5.88
N LEU A 117 4.56 -14.44 6.29
CA LEU A 117 4.10 -14.42 7.67
C LEU A 117 2.88 -15.32 7.81
N ALA A 118 2.64 -15.80 9.03
CA ALA A 118 1.45 -16.57 9.37
C ALA A 118 0.83 -15.99 10.65
N PHE A 119 -0.36 -15.40 10.53
CA PHE A 119 -1.15 -15.01 11.69
C PHE A 119 -2.12 -16.12 12.02
N THR A 120 -2.28 -16.46 13.30
CA THR A 120 -3.27 -17.45 13.72
C THR A 120 -4.35 -16.80 14.56
N PHE A 121 -5.60 -17.18 14.33
CA PHE A 121 -6.74 -16.71 15.10
C PHE A 121 -7.82 -17.77 15.21
N ASP A 122 -8.69 -17.63 16.20
CA ASP A 122 -9.80 -18.54 16.46
C ASP A 122 -11.12 -17.75 16.36
N VAL A 123 -12.07 -18.26 15.58
CA VAL A 123 -13.41 -17.67 15.49
C VAL A 123 -14.25 -18.26 16.61
N GLN A 124 -14.63 -17.42 17.58
CA GLN A 124 -15.29 -17.91 18.77
C GLN A 124 -16.73 -18.36 18.48
N PRO A 125 -17.22 -19.45 19.08
CA PRO A 125 -18.62 -19.88 18.92
C PRO A 125 -19.64 -18.80 19.28
N LYS A 126 -19.27 -17.90 20.21
CA LYS A 126 -20.07 -16.76 20.66
C LYS A 126 -20.11 -15.57 19.70
N ILE A 127 -19.46 -15.64 18.53
CA ILE A 127 -19.56 -14.53 17.56
C ILE A 127 -21.02 -14.34 17.12
N GLU A 128 -21.56 -13.17 17.43
CA GLU A 128 -22.94 -12.79 17.08
C GLU A 128 -23.03 -12.19 15.68
N SER A 129 -21.96 -11.50 15.25
CA SER A 129 -21.87 -10.93 13.91
C SER A 129 -21.83 -12.03 12.84
N ASN A 130 -22.40 -11.73 11.67
CA ASN A 130 -22.29 -12.55 10.47
C ASN A 130 -20.95 -12.37 9.73
N GLU A 131 -20.00 -11.65 10.32
CA GLU A 131 -18.68 -11.43 9.74
C GLU A 131 -17.57 -11.31 10.82
N ALA A 132 -16.42 -11.89 10.53
CA ALA A 132 -15.16 -11.63 11.23
C ALA A 132 -14.45 -10.43 10.56
N LYS A 133 -14.04 -9.45 11.36
CA LYS A 133 -13.46 -8.19 10.89
C LYS A 133 -12.04 -8.03 11.39
N PHE A 134 -11.17 -7.64 10.47
CA PHE A 134 -9.78 -7.36 10.76
C PHE A 134 -9.35 -6.04 10.11
N GLU A 135 -8.25 -5.49 10.59
CA GLU A 135 -7.50 -4.45 9.90
C GLU A 135 -6.06 -4.94 9.74
N ILE A 136 -5.60 -5.05 8.49
CA ILE A 136 -4.20 -5.32 8.15
C ILE A 136 -3.52 -3.97 7.94
N SER A 137 -2.30 -3.83 8.44
CA SER A 137 -1.42 -2.73 8.08
C SER A 137 0.04 -3.18 7.92
N VAL A 138 0.73 -2.62 6.94
CA VAL A 138 2.18 -2.67 6.79
C VAL A 138 2.68 -1.23 6.92
N SER A 139 3.54 -0.97 7.90
CA SER A 139 4.00 0.38 8.22
C SER A 139 5.50 0.43 8.44
N ASP A 140 6.17 1.41 7.83
CA ASP A 140 7.54 1.80 8.13
C ASP A 140 7.53 3.08 8.96
N ARG A 141 8.06 3.02 10.19
CA ARG A 141 8.00 4.14 11.15
C ARG A 141 9.05 5.22 10.86
N ASP A 142 10.20 4.81 10.34
CA ASP A 142 11.32 5.70 10.04
C ASP A 142 11.03 6.61 8.84
N LEU A 143 10.34 6.07 7.83
CA LEU A 143 9.96 6.78 6.61
C LEU A 143 8.50 7.28 6.61
N ARG A 144 7.71 6.83 7.60
CA ARG A 144 6.25 7.06 7.73
C ARG A 144 5.43 6.56 6.55
N GLU A 145 5.89 5.49 5.91
CA GLU A 145 5.14 4.82 4.84
C GLU A 145 4.15 3.83 5.43
N THR A 146 2.92 3.81 4.94
CA THR A 146 1.90 2.89 5.42
C THR A 146 0.94 2.47 4.33
N VAL A 147 0.53 1.21 4.36
CA VAL A 147 -0.60 0.66 3.59
C VAL A 147 -1.41 -0.22 4.53
N GLY A 148 -2.73 -0.24 4.35
CA GLY A 148 -3.60 -1.10 5.14
C GLY A 148 -5.03 -1.02 4.66
N GLU A 149 -5.83 -1.99 5.08
CA GLU A 149 -7.25 -2.03 4.76
C GLU A 149 -8.02 -2.80 5.84
N LYS A 150 -9.33 -2.61 5.84
CA LYS A 150 -10.25 -3.42 6.64
C LYS A 150 -10.71 -4.63 5.84
N ILE A 151 -10.54 -5.81 6.43
CA ILE A 151 -11.00 -7.07 5.88
C ILE A 151 -12.28 -7.47 6.58
N ARG A 152 -13.26 -7.92 5.79
CA ARG A 152 -14.53 -8.47 6.25
C ARG A 152 -14.66 -9.89 5.71
N LEU A 153 -14.73 -10.87 6.60
CA LEU A 153 -14.84 -12.28 6.27
C LEU A 153 -16.24 -12.77 6.68
N PRO A 154 -17.11 -13.14 5.73
CA PRO A 154 -18.45 -13.60 6.07
C PRO A 154 -18.41 -14.95 6.81
N ILE A 155 -19.15 -15.03 7.92
CA ILE A 155 -19.41 -16.29 8.61
C ILE A 155 -20.41 -17.09 7.77
N SER A 156 -19.95 -18.23 7.26
CA SER A 156 -20.65 -18.99 6.22
C SER A 156 -21.02 -20.40 6.68
N LEU A 157 -21.84 -21.09 5.87
CA LEU A 157 -22.12 -22.52 6.08
C LEU A 157 -21.02 -23.39 5.46
N PRO A 158 -20.75 -24.57 6.05
CA PRO A 158 -19.71 -25.47 5.56
C PRO A 158 -20.00 -25.97 4.15
N ALA A 159 -18.95 -26.22 3.37
CA ALA A 159 -19.04 -26.84 2.05
C ALA A 159 -19.01 -28.38 2.15
N ALA A 160 -19.75 -29.05 1.27
CA ALA A 160 -19.74 -30.51 1.16
C ALA A 160 -18.69 -30.97 0.14
N PHE A 161 -17.79 -31.85 0.56
CA PHE A 161 -16.72 -32.40 -0.27
C PHE A 161 -17.03 -33.79 -0.77
N THR A 162 -16.63 -34.07 -2.01
CA THR A 162 -16.43 -35.44 -2.50
C THR A 162 -14.94 -35.74 -2.56
N PRO A 163 -14.41 -36.69 -1.77
CA PRO A 163 -12.99 -37.06 -1.82
C PRO A 163 -12.55 -37.43 -3.24
N ALA A 164 -11.37 -36.96 -3.64
CA ALA A 164 -10.80 -37.21 -4.95
C ALA A 164 -9.26 -37.28 -4.85
N SER A 165 -8.62 -37.92 -5.81
CA SER A 165 -7.17 -38.06 -5.86
C SER A 165 -6.66 -37.93 -7.29
N GLY A 166 -5.34 -37.84 -7.44
CA GLY A 166 -4.66 -37.61 -8.72
C GLY A 166 -3.97 -36.25 -8.72
N THR A 167 -3.64 -35.77 -9.92
CA THR A 167 -2.96 -34.49 -10.13
C THR A 167 -3.68 -33.70 -11.19
N VAL A 168 -3.65 -32.38 -11.08
CA VAL A 168 -4.19 -31.47 -12.09
C VAL A 168 -3.14 -30.45 -12.51
N LYS A 169 -3.22 -30.02 -13.77
CA LYS A 169 -2.39 -28.96 -14.35
C LYS A 169 -3.25 -28.01 -15.18
N SER A 170 -2.69 -26.84 -15.52
CA SER A 170 -3.37 -25.89 -16.41
C SER A 170 -3.71 -26.50 -17.77
N LYS A 171 -4.88 -26.13 -18.33
CA LYS A 171 -5.28 -26.41 -19.73
C LYS A 171 -4.56 -25.55 -20.78
N GLY A 172 -3.54 -24.78 -20.39
CA GLY A 172 -2.80 -23.87 -21.27
C GLY A 172 -3.08 -22.39 -21.03
N GLY A 173 -3.86 -22.04 -20.00
CA GLY A 173 -4.11 -20.66 -19.56
C GLY A 173 -3.68 -20.41 -18.11
N ASP A 174 -3.88 -19.18 -17.63
CA ASP A 174 -3.66 -18.86 -16.21
C ASP A 174 -4.72 -19.57 -15.36
N VAL A 175 -4.28 -20.28 -14.31
CA VAL A 175 -5.16 -20.93 -13.33
C VAL A 175 -4.97 -20.22 -12.00
N PHE A 176 -6.00 -19.49 -11.58
CA PHE A 176 -5.98 -18.76 -10.31
C PHE A 176 -6.35 -19.68 -9.14
N LEU A 177 -5.62 -19.52 -8.04
CA LEU A 177 -5.85 -20.19 -6.76
C LEU A 177 -6.79 -19.35 -5.91
N LEU A 178 -7.91 -19.95 -5.52
CA LEU A 178 -8.96 -19.37 -4.70
C LEU A 178 -8.88 -19.93 -3.27
N GLU A 179 -9.16 -19.08 -2.28
CA GLU A 179 -9.16 -19.50 -0.87
C GLU A 179 -10.38 -20.38 -0.50
N SER A 180 -11.52 -20.18 -1.17
CA SER A 180 -12.79 -20.89 -0.93
C SER A 180 -13.43 -21.33 -2.25
N PRO A 181 -14.31 -22.35 -2.26
CA PRO A 181 -14.99 -22.84 -3.47
C PRO A 181 -16.22 -21.98 -3.80
N ASP A 182 -16.03 -20.67 -3.91
CA ASP A 182 -17.08 -19.70 -4.19
C ASP A 182 -16.81 -18.96 -5.50
N ALA A 183 -17.87 -18.60 -6.23
CA ALA A 183 -17.74 -17.84 -7.48
C ALA A 183 -16.99 -16.50 -7.30
N THR A 184 -17.10 -15.91 -6.11
CA THR A 184 -16.42 -14.67 -5.69
C THR A 184 -15.29 -14.92 -4.69
N GLY A 185 -14.78 -16.15 -4.58
CA GLY A 185 -13.67 -16.48 -3.69
C GLY A 185 -12.45 -15.60 -4.00
N ARG A 186 -11.69 -15.18 -2.98
CA ARG A 186 -10.52 -14.34 -3.22
C ARG A 186 -9.42 -15.14 -3.90
N VAL A 187 -8.83 -14.54 -4.93
CA VAL A 187 -7.62 -15.05 -5.58
C VAL A 187 -6.42 -14.62 -4.76
N PHE A 188 -5.57 -15.57 -4.38
CA PHE A 188 -4.33 -15.28 -3.65
C PHE A 188 -3.06 -15.75 -4.38
N GLY A 189 -3.22 -16.52 -5.45
CA GLY A 189 -2.09 -17.08 -6.17
C GLY A 189 -2.42 -17.51 -7.58
N LYS A 190 -1.38 -17.84 -8.34
CA LYS A 190 -1.47 -18.43 -9.67
C LYS A 190 -0.71 -19.73 -9.72
N LEU A 191 -1.37 -20.81 -10.13
CA LEU A 191 -0.76 -22.12 -10.27
C LEU A 191 0.29 -22.10 -11.39
N THR A 192 1.49 -22.58 -11.09
CA THR A 192 2.63 -22.65 -12.03
C THR A 192 3.04 -24.09 -12.34
N GLY A 193 2.68 -25.05 -11.48
CA GLY A 193 2.99 -26.47 -11.62
C GLY A 193 1.75 -27.36 -11.67
N SER A 194 1.95 -28.68 -11.50
CA SER A 194 0.84 -29.62 -11.30
C SER A 194 0.60 -29.86 -9.81
N ALA A 195 -0.65 -29.73 -9.37
CA ALA A 195 -1.04 -29.86 -7.97
C ALA A 195 -1.76 -31.19 -7.70
N GLU A 196 -1.55 -31.75 -6.50
CA GLU A 196 -2.27 -32.94 -6.04
C GLU A 196 -3.74 -32.58 -5.74
N VAL A 197 -4.68 -33.42 -6.21
CA VAL A 197 -6.11 -33.29 -5.92
C VAL A 197 -6.41 -33.91 -4.58
N MET A 198 -7.23 -33.23 -3.77
CA MET A 198 -7.71 -33.71 -2.47
C MET A 198 -9.21 -34.02 -2.48
N ALA A 199 -10.00 -33.20 -3.18
CA ALA A 199 -11.45 -33.32 -3.22
C ALA A 199 -12.05 -32.49 -4.37
N LYS A 200 -13.34 -32.71 -4.64
CA LYS A 200 -14.17 -31.87 -5.51
C LYS A 200 -15.31 -31.23 -4.71
N VAL A 201 -15.66 -29.99 -5.06
CA VAL A 201 -16.76 -29.22 -4.48
C VAL A 201 -17.42 -28.40 -5.58
N ALA A 202 -18.68 -28.69 -5.92
CA ALA A 202 -19.39 -28.01 -7.01
C ALA A 202 -18.54 -27.92 -8.29
N GLU A 203 -18.27 -26.70 -8.78
CA GLU A 203 -17.43 -26.44 -9.96
C GLU A 203 -15.92 -26.36 -9.67
N PHE A 204 -15.50 -26.59 -8.42
CA PHE A 204 -14.12 -26.42 -7.95
C PHE A 204 -13.44 -27.76 -7.63
N THR A 205 -12.13 -27.79 -7.87
CA THR A 205 -11.24 -28.85 -7.44
C THR A 205 -10.38 -28.32 -6.29
N LYS A 206 -10.40 -29.01 -5.14
CA LYS A 206 -9.51 -28.70 -4.02
C LYS A 206 -8.16 -29.34 -4.28
N VAL A 207 -7.11 -28.53 -4.27
CA VAL A 207 -5.73 -28.95 -4.51
C VAL A 207 -4.85 -28.68 -3.31
N LYS A 208 -3.87 -29.56 -3.07
CA LYS A 208 -2.86 -29.38 -2.03
C LYS A 208 -1.77 -28.44 -2.52
N LEU A 209 -1.38 -27.49 -1.67
CA LEU A 209 -0.25 -26.59 -1.96
C LEU A 209 1.02 -27.00 -1.23
N ASP A 210 0.89 -27.35 0.05
CA ASP A 210 1.96 -27.89 0.88
C ASP A 210 1.35 -28.69 2.06
N ALA A 211 2.14 -28.95 3.10
CA ALA A 211 1.68 -29.69 4.28
C ALA A 211 0.57 -28.98 5.06
N SER A 212 0.46 -27.66 4.94
CA SER A 212 -0.39 -26.80 5.75
C SER A 212 -1.39 -25.97 4.95
N ARG A 213 -1.25 -25.93 3.62
CA ARG A 213 -2.08 -25.13 2.73
C ARG A 213 -2.72 -25.97 1.63
N PHE A 214 -3.92 -25.55 1.26
CA PHE A 214 -4.67 -26.04 0.10
C PHE A 214 -5.19 -24.84 -0.68
N ALA A 215 -5.78 -25.06 -1.85
CA ALA A 215 -6.48 -24.04 -2.62
C ALA A 215 -7.65 -24.66 -3.38
N PHE A 216 -8.47 -23.80 -3.95
CA PHE A 216 -9.49 -24.17 -4.93
C PHE A 216 -9.11 -23.65 -6.30
N VAL A 217 -9.28 -24.48 -7.32
CA VAL A 217 -9.20 -24.08 -8.72
C VAL A 217 -10.52 -24.39 -9.39
N ARG A 218 -10.92 -23.60 -10.39
CA ARG A 218 -12.08 -23.95 -11.21
C ARG A 218 -11.75 -25.21 -11.99
N THR A 219 -12.62 -26.21 -11.90
CA THR A 219 -12.43 -27.50 -12.58
C THR A 219 -12.39 -27.33 -14.10
N ALA A 220 -13.07 -26.31 -14.62
CA ALA A 220 -13.05 -25.97 -16.04
C ALA A 220 -11.65 -25.54 -16.53
N ASP A 221 -10.80 -24.99 -15.67
CA ASP A 221 -9.51 -24.37 -16.04
C ASP A 221 -8.34 -25.37 -15.97
N VAL A 222 -8.57 -26.56 -15.41
CA VAL A 222 -7.54 -27.58 -15.18
C VAL A 222 -7.85 -28.91 -15.87
N ALA A 223 -6.81 -29.59 -16.34
CA ALA A 223 -6.89 -30.94 -16.89
C ALA A 223 -6.18 -31.93 -15.95
N ASP A 224 -6.66 -33.16 -15.94
CA ASP A 224 -6.06 -34.25 -15.18
C ASP A 224 -4.65 -34.58 -15.73
N GLY A 225 -3.76 -34.96 -14.81
CA GLY A 225 -2.39 -35.38 -15.09
C GLY A 225 -1.33 -34.32 -14.81
N GLY A 226 -0.07 -34.71 -15.03
CA GLY A 226 1.11 -33.94 -14.65
C GLY A 226 1.87 -34.58 -13.47
N ALA A 227 3.14 -34.23 -13.31
CA ALA A 227 3.93 -34.68 -12.17
C ALA A 227 3.77 -33.66 -11.03
N ALA A 228 3.36 -34.12 -9.85
CA ALA A 228 3.16 -33.26 -8.68
C ALA A 228 4.42 -32.42 -8.41
N SER A 229 4.26 -31.10 -8.35
CA SER A 229 5.37 -30.18 -8.11
C SER A 229 5.49 -29.91 -6.61
N SER A 230 6.65 -30.19 -6.03
CA SER A 230 6.92 -29.98 -4.60
C SER A 230 7.51 -28.61 -4.25
N ALA A 231 8.03 -27.88 -5.25
CA ALA A 231 8.62 -26.55 -5.09
C ALA A 231 8.08 -25.59 -6.15
N GLY A 232 7.88 -24.33 -5.76
CA GLY A 232 7.43 -23.27 -6.68
C GLY A 232 6.10 -23.58 -7.36
N LEU A 233 5.18 -24.26 -6.66
CA LEU A 233 3.89 -24.72 -7.21
C LEU A 233 2.95 -23.57 -7.61
N PHE A 234 3.16 -22.38 -7.06
CA PHE A 234 2.39 -21.19 -7.40
C PHE A 234 3.16 -19.91 -7.12
N ASP A 235 2.76 -18.86 -7.82
CA ASP A 235 3.17 -17.48 -7.57
C ASP A 235 2.12 -16.75 -6.73
N ASP A 236 2.56 -16.02 -5.71
CA ASP A 236 1.67 -15.17 -4.91
C ASP A 236 1.12 -14.01 -5.76
N VAL A 237 -0.20 -13.78 -5.71
CA VAL A 237 -0.85 -12.61 -6.33
C VAL A 237 -0.90 -11.48 -5.31
N MET A 238 -0.17 -10.39 -5.60
CA MET A 238 -0.18 -9.18 -4.77
C MET A 238 -1.39 -8.32 -5.13
N GLY A 239 -2.55 -8.63 -4.54
CA GLY A 239 -3.81 -7.96 -4.81
C GLY A 239 -3.98 -6.60 -4.12
N HIS A 240 -3.13 -6.27 -3.13
CA HIS A 240 -3.30 -5.09 -2.29
C HIS A 240 -2.05 -4.21 -2.32
N MET A 241 -2.17 -3.01 -2.85
CA MET A 241 -1.10 -2.01 -2.91
C MET A 241 -1.71 -0.61 -3.04
N PRO A 242 -1.01 0.46 -2.61
CA PRO A 242 -1.49 1.80 -2.88
C PRO A 242 -1.40 2.12 -4.38
N PRO A 243 -2.24 3.04 -4.90
CA PRO A 243 -2.11 3.58 -6.25
C PRO A 243 -0.67 4.01 -6.58
N ASN A 244 -0.21 3.65 -7.78
CA ASN A 244 1.09 4.05 -8.30
C ASN A 244 1.03 5.48 -8.87
N PHE A 245 2.11 6.25 -8.68
CA PHE A 245 2.23 7.64 -9.13
C PHE A 245 3.42 7.80 -10.07
N GLU A 246 3.17 8.38 -11.24
CA GLU A 246 4.19 8.86 -12.16
C GLU A 246 4.07 10.38 -12.24
N ILE A 247 4.83 11.07 -11.39
CA ILE A 247 4.84 12.54 -11.29
C ILE A 247 6.29 12.98 -11.51
N ALA A 248 6.49 13.94 -12.41
CA ALA A 248 7.78 14.60 -12.54
C ALA A 248 8.04 15.42 -11.26
N PRO A 249 9.15 15.20 -10.53
CA PRO A 249 9.41 15.94 -9.31
C PRO A 249 9.55 17.43 -9.64
N PRO A 250 8.83 18.32 -8.93
CA PRO A 250 9.01 19.75 -9.11
C PRO A 250 10.41 20.18 -8.63
N GLU A 251 10.86 21.36 -9.09
CA GLU A 251 12.05 21.98 -8.53
C GLU A 251 11.89 22.21 -7.02
N VAL A 252 12.94 21.93 -6.24
CA VAL A 252 12.91 22.09 -4.78
C VAL A 252 12.91 23.56 -4.34
N ALA A 253 13.25 24.48 -5.25
CA ALA A 253 13.19 25.93 -5.06
C ALA A 253 12.84 26.62 -6.38
N THR A 254 12.06 27.69 -6.32
CA THR A 254 11.68 28.50 -7.47
C THR A 254 11.43 29.96 -7.05
N ARG A 255 11.48 30.87 -8.02
CA ARG A 255 11.09 32.29 -7.84
C ARG A 255 9.64 32.54 -8.29
N ALA A 256 9.04 31.56 -8.97
CA ALA A 256 7.68 31.66 -9.45
C ALA A 256 6.67 31.69 -8.29
N THR A 257 5.55 32.37 -8.52
CA THR A 257 4.42 32.41 -7.58
C THR A 257 3.56 31.14 -7.64
N SER A 258 3.80 30.27 -8.61
CA SER A 258 3.11 28.99 -8.77
C SER A 258 4.05 27.94 -9.39
N VAL A 259 3.68 26.66 -9.26
CA VAL A 259 4.33 25.54 -9.95
C VAL A 259 3.28 24.61 -10.57
N THR A 260 3.52 24.15 -11.79
CA THR A 260 2.66 23.14 -12.42
C THR A 260 3.01 21.75 -11.88
N VAL A 261 2.01 21.07 -11.33
CA VAL A 261 2.11 19.66 -10.95
C VAL A 261 1.33 18.84 -11.97
N ARG A 262 2.02 17.93 -12.65
CA ARG A 262 1.46 17.05 -13.68
C ARG A 262 1.93 15.62 -13.47
N GLY A 263 1.02 14.67 -13.67
CA GLY A 263 1.37 13.26 -13.63
C GLY A 263 0.23 12.34 -14.02
N SER A 264 0.48 11.05 -13.86
CA SER A 264 -0.53 10.00 -13.98
C SER A 264 -0.57 9.17 -12.69
N VAL A 265 -1.75 8.64 -12.39
CA VAL A 265 -1.95 7.64 -11.35
C VAL A 265 -2.55 6.39 -11.95
N SER A 266 -2.15 5.24 -11.44
CA SER A 266 -2.61 3.94 -11.92
C SER A 266 -2.79 2.94 -10.78
N ASP A 267 -3.73 2.03 -10.96
CA ASP A 267 -4.02 0.97 -9.99
C ASP A 267 -4.49 -0.31 -10.69
N GLY A 268 -4.21 -1.47 -10.09
CA GLY A 268 -4.60 -2.77 -10.65
C GLY A 268 -6.11 -3.00 -10.71
N ASN A 269 -6.84 -2.39 -9.78
CA ASN A 269 -8.29 -2.50 -9.65
C ASN A 269 -9.01 -1.31 -10.27
N ARG A 270 -8.81 -0.11 -9.72
CA ARG A 270 -9.39 1.15 -10.22
C ARG A 270 -8.81 2.38 -9.51
N ILE A 271 -8.98 3.55 -10.13
CA ILE A 271 -8.84 4.84 -9.48
C ILE A 271 -10.26 5.43 -9.30
N LEU A 272 -10.60 5.89 -8.10
CA LEU A 272 -11.86 6.58 -7.81
C LEU A 272 -11.76 8.07 -8.10
N ASP A 273 -10.73 8.71 -7.55
CA ASP A 273 -10.45 10.14 -7.66
C ASP A 273 -9.02 10.45 -7.21
N GLY A 274 -8.63 11.70 -7.43
CA GLY A 274 -7.39 12.27 -6.91
C GLY A 274 -7.58 13.75 -6.57
N TYR A 275 -6.72 14.23 -5.67
CA TYR A 275 -6.74 15.61 -5.22
C TYR A 275 -5.35 16.08 -4.81
N VAL A 276 -5.13 17.39 -4.91
CA VAL A 276 -3.85 18.04 -4.56
C VAL A 276 -4.09 19.07 -3.46
N PHE A 277 -3.19 19.06 -2.49
CA PHE A 277 -3.12 20.03 -1.40
C PHE A 277 -1.84 20.85 -1.48
N VAL A 278 -1.91 22.12 -1.06
CA VAL A 278 -0.75 22.90 -0.59
C VAL A 278 -0.98 23.28 0.86
N GLY A 279 -0.08 22.84 1.74
CA GLY A 279 -0.33 22.87 3.18
C GLY A 279 -1.62 22.12 3.51
N SER A 280 -2.56 22.80 4.16
CA SER A 280 -3.90 22.28 4.47
C SER A 280 -4.96 22.56 3.40
N ARG A 281 -4.68 23.40 2.38
CA ARG A 281 -5.66 23.84 1.39
C ARG A 281 -5.73 22.88 0.20
N LYS A 282 -6.91 22.33 -0.07
CA LYS A 282 -7.19 21.59 -1.31
C LYS A 282 -7.30 22.56 -2.47
N ILE A 283 -6.45 22.40 -3.47
CA ILE A 283 -6.42 23.27 -4.67
C ILE A 283 -6.94 22.55 -5.92
N PHE A 284 -6.97 21.22 -5.90
CA PHE A 284 -7.41 20.41 -7.04
C PHE A 284 -8.20 19.19 -6.59
N TYR A 285 -9.19 18.79 -7.40
CA TYR A 285 -9.92 17.54 -7.28
C TYR A 285 -10.36 17.06 -8.67
N GLN A 286 -10.21 15.77 -8.92
CA GLN A 286 -10.69 15.12 -10.14
C GLN A 286 -11.23 13.73 -9.81
N SER A 287 -12.46 13.43 -10.26
CA SER A 287 -13.03 12.08 -10.18
C SER A 287 -12.74 11.30 -11.45
N ASN A 288 -12.51 9.99 -11.32
CA ASN A 288 -12.32 9.07 -12.43
C ASN A 288 -13.59 8.28 -12.80
N ARG A 289 -14.77 8.63 -12.23
CA ARG A 289 -16.04 7.90 -12.46
C ARG A 289 -16.40 7.77 -13.95
N ASN A 290 -16.14 8.82 -14.72
CA ASN A 290 -16.41 8.88 -16.16
C ASN A 290 -15.10 8.97 -16.96
N GLY A 291 -13.98 8.51 -16.39
CA GLY A 291 -12.69 8.51 -17.07
C GLY A 291 -12.67 7.50 -18.22
N ALA A 292 -11.80 7.76 -19.21
CA ALA A 292 -11.62 6.85 -20.34
C ALA A 292 -11.07 5.48 -19.92
N ASP A 293 -10.31 5.43 -18.82
CA ASP A 293 -9.78 4.20 -18.23
C ASP A 293 -10.09 4.19 -16.72
N PRO A 294 -10.87 3.23 -16.20
CA PRO A 294 -11.18 3.16 -14.77
C PRO A 294 -9.93 2.91 -13.90
N LYS A 295 -8.82 2.41 -14.48
CA LYS A 295 -7.58 2.06 -13.78
C LYS A 295 -6.49 3.11 -13.88
N LYS A 296 -6.69 4.16 -14.68
CA LYS A 296 -5.70 5.22 -14.89
C LYS A 296 -6.34 6.59 -14.92
N MET A 297 -5.68 7.56 -14.31
CA MET A 297 -6.12 8.95 -14.35
C MET A 297 -4.92 9.87 -14.51
N ALA A 298 -4.91 10.68 -15.56
CA ALA A 298 -3.96 11.77 -15.71
C ALA A 298 -4.52 13.04 -15.05
N PHE A 299 -3.62 13.87 -14.51
CA PHE A 299 -3.98 15.14 -13.91
C PHE A 299 -2.90 16.19 -14.17
N GLN A 300 -3.32 17.46 -14.21
CA GLN A 300 -2.44 18.63 -14.27
C GLN A 300 -3.12 19.77 -13.53
N THR A 301 -2.36 20.48 -12.69
CA THR A 301 -2.86 21.66 -11.97
C THR A 301 -1.72 22.61 -11.66
N ASP A 302 -2.02 23.91 -11.67
CA ASP A 302 -1.09 24.93 -11.21
C ASP A 302 -1.32 25.19 -9.72
N VAL A 303 -0.26 25.01 -8.96
CA VAL A 303 -0.25 25.09 -7.51
C VAL A 303 0.29 26.46 -7.09
N PRO A 304 -0.50 27.34 -6.46
CA PRO A 304 0.01 28.61 -5.95
C PRO A 304 0.97 28.38 -4.78
N LEU A 305 2.05 29.17 -4.75
CA LEU A 305 3.11 29.09 -3.75
C LEU A 305 3.14 30.34 -2.86
N ARG A 306 3.13 30.12 -1.56
CA ARG A 306 3.41 31.15 -0.55
C ARG A 306 4.91 31.43 -0.47
N PRO A 307 5.32 32.62 0.01
CA PRO A 307 6.70 32.86 0.40
C PRO A 307 7.27 31.72 1.27
N GLY A 308 8.51 31.28 0.99
CA GLY A 308 9.15 30.21 1.76
C GLY A 308 8.67 28.80 1.40
N ILE A 309 8.52 27.92 2.40
CA ILE A 309 8.31 26.48 2.19
C ILE A 309 6.83 26.16 1.92
N ASN A 310 6.58 25.43 0.84
CA ASN A 310 5.26 24.89 0.49
C ASN A 310 5.32 23.36 0.44
N VAL A 311 4.42 22.70 1.17
CA VAL A 311 4.29 21.24 1.16
C VAL A 311 3.13 20.87 0.23
N ILE A 312 3.45 20.27 -0.91
CA ILE A 312 2.48 19.86 -1.91
C ILE A 312 2.19 18.37 -1.71
N THR A 313 0.94 18.00 -1.48
CA THR A 313 0.55 16.59 -1.33
C THR A 313 -0.45 16.19 -2.40
N VAL A 314 -0.07 15.22 -3.22
CA VAL A 314 -0.93 14.57 -4.21
C VAL A 314 -1.45 13.27 -3.63
N VAL A 315 -2.76 13.05 -3.71
CA VAL A 315 -3.42 11.85 -3.20
C VAL A 315 -4.28 11.24 -4.29
N ALA A 316 -4.29 9.91 -4.37
CA ALA A 316 -5.20 9.14 -5.21
C ALA A 316 -5.82 8.02 -4.39
N ARG A 317 -7.07 7.69 -4.69
CA ARG A 317 -7.84 6.66 -3.98
C ARG A 317 -8.26 5.54 -4.90
N GLU A 318 -8.03 4.30 -4.47
CA GLU A 318 -8.63 3.10 -5.07
C GLU A 318 -9.96 2.76 -4.37
N SER A 319 -9.99 2.96 -3.05
CA SER A 319 -11.14 2.74 -2.20
C SER A 319 -11.19 3.78 -1.07
N ALA A 320 -12.13 3.66 -0.14
CA ALA A 320 -12.15 4.52 1.05
C ALA A 320 -10.98 4.21 2.00
N ASP A 321 -10.50 2.97 2.01
CA ASP A 321 -9.45 2.48 2.91
C ASP A 321 -8.08 2.47 2.22
N THR A 322 -8.04 2.25 0.89
CA THR A 322 -6.81 2.17 0.10
C THR A 322 -6.53 3.48 -0.62
N THR A 323 -5.50 4.18 -0.16
CA THR A 323 -5.09 5.49 -0.67
C THR A 323 -3.58 5.56 -0.86
N GLY A 324 -3.15 6.20 -1.94
CA GLY A 324 -1.75 6.47 -2.22
C GLY A 324 -1.47 7.96 -2.06
N ARG A 325 -0.26 8.30 -1.62
CA ARG A 325 0.16 9.70 -1.42
C ARG A 325 1.57 9.93 -1.96
N ARG A 326 1.80 11.14 -2.48
CA ARG A 326 3.12 11.68 -2.82
C ARG A 326 3.22 13.11 -2.30
N THR A 327 4.31 13.39 -1.59
CA THR A 327 4.55 14.71 -1.01
C THR A 327 5.83 15.29 -1.58
N PHE A 328 5.75 16.55 -2.00
CA PHE A 328 6.85 17.35 -2.50
C PHE A 328 7.01 18.59 -1.63
N VAL A 329 8.24 19.06 -1.48
CA VAL A 329 8.52 20.32 -0.80
C VAL A 329 9.11 21.27 -1.82
N VAL A 330 8.42 22.38 -2.06
CA VAL A 330 8.84 23.43 -2.98
C VAL A 330 9.00 24.71 -2.19
N ARG A 331 10.19 25.30 -2.27
CA ARG A 331 10.47 26.59 -1.67
C ARG A 331 10.25 27.71 -2.70
N ARG A 332 9.54 28.77 -2.31
CA ARG A 332 9.47 30.01 -3.07
C ARG A 332 10.46 31.02 -2.50
N ASP A 333 11.45 31.38 -3.30
CA ASP A 333 12.42 32.42 -3.00
C ASP A 333 11.97 33.77 -3.57
N GLY A 334 12.63 34.85 -3.13
CA GLY A 334 12.32 36.20 -3.60
C GLY A 334 12.73 36.40 -5.07
N PRO A 335 12.31 37.51 -5.70
CA PRO A 335 12.60 37.79 -7.11
C PRO A 335 14.09 37.73 -7.47
N ASN A 336 14.98 38.01 -6.51
CA ASN A 336 16.43 37.98 -6.68
C ASN A 336 17.07 36.69 -6.10
N GLY A 337 16.26 35.72 -5.67
CA GLY A 337 16.72 34.49 -5.02
C GLY A 337 16.98 34.63 -3.51
N GLU A 338 16.53 35.72 -2.90
CA GLU A 338 16.67 35.98 -1.47
C GLU A 338 15.74 35.10 -0.62
N TYR A 339 16.12 34.90 0.64
CA TYR A 339 15.31 34.17 1.61
C TYR A 339 13.96 34.85 1.81
N LEU A 340 12.88 34.11 1.56
CA LEU A 340 11.55 34.46 2.04
C LEU A 340 11.18 33.60 3.25
N ALA A 341 10.69 34.26 4.31
CA ALA A 341 10.20 33.57 5.50
C ALA A 341 8.92 32.78 5.17
N THR A 342 8.81 31.57 5.73
CA THR A 342 7.59 30.78 5.62
C THR A 342 6.56 31.33 6.61
N PRO A 343 5.35 31.75 6.17
CA PRO A 343 4.29 32.18 7.06
C PRO A 343 3.98 31.10 8.11
N LYS A 344 3.70 31.53 9.35
CA LYS A 344 3.38 30.59 10.44
C LYS A 344 1.96 30.05 10.38
N ASN A 345 1.05 30.72 9.67
CA ASN A 345 -0.37 30.40 9.60
C ASN A 345 -0.77 30.09 8.15
N ASP A 346 -1.81 29.27 7.97
CA ASP A 346 -2.25 28.78 6.65
C ASP A 346 -3.16 29.75 5.86
N ASP A 347 -3.58 30.87 6.47
CA ASP A 347 -4.69 31.71 5.96
C ASP A 347 -4.31 32.74 4.87
N GLU A 348 -3.04 33.05 4.65
CA GLU A 348 -2.60 34.17 3.78
C GLU A 348 -2.78 33.96 2.26
N LEU A 349 -3.40 32.86 1.80
CA LEU A 349 -3.72 32.67 0.37
C LEU A 349 -5.02 33.39 -0.06
N SER A 350 -5.63 34.20 0.80
CA SER A 350 -6.91 34.88 0.55
C SER A 350 -6.80 36.27 -0.09
N GLU A 351 -5.65 36.95 -0.06
CA GLU A 351 -5.63 38.40 -0.33
C GLU A 351 -5.15 38.84 -1.73
N ASN A 352 -4.71 37.95 -2.62
CA ASN A 352 -4.17 38.37 -3.93
C ASN A 352 -4.92 37.83 -5.16
N ALA A 353 -6.20 37.48 -5.04
CA ALA A 353 -7.05 37.09 -6.18
C ALA A 353 -8.14 38.14 -6.52
N GLY A 354 -7.93 39.41 -6.17
CA GLY A 354 -8.88 40.47 -6.47
C GLY A 354 -8.27 41.87 -6.39
N ALA A 355 -7.48 42.25 -7.39
CA ALA A 355 -7.20 43.65 -7.71
C ALA A 355 -6.73 43.76 -9.18
N GLY A 356 -7.51 44.49 -10.00
CA GLY A 356 -7.27 44.82 -11.42
C GLY A 356 -8.27 44.09 -12.33
N ASP A 357 -9.26 44.72 -12.98
CA ASP A 357 -9.46 46.12 -13.38
C ASP A 357 -10.95 46.49 -13.36
N ASP A 358 -11.19 47.80 -13.38
CA ASP A 358 -12.48 48.52 -13.49
C ASP A 358 -13.42 48.05 -14.63
#